data_AF-U3ATT0-F1
#
_entry.id   AF-U3ATT0-F1
#
_cell.length_a   1.000
_cell.length_b   1.000
_cell.length_c   1.000
_cell.angle_alpha   90.00
_cell.angle_beta   90.00
_cell.angle_gamma   90.00
#
_symmetry.space_group_name_H-M   'P 1'
#
loop_
_entity.id
_entity.type
_entity.pdbx_description
1 polymer ?
#
loop_
_entity_poly.entity_id
_entity_poly.type
_entity_poly.pdbx_seq_one_letter_code
_entity_poly.pdbx_strand_id
1 'polypeptide(L)'
;MQTLLYRWLLLVGLSHVVLGVVLAFAVHLPLTQAYFDYLHASVSAAPPSAEHQALLRTMVGLFGPTVASWGLLFSLLLVLYRQHGHWQIKPTIFAALLLWCVLDSSISAYFDLWLHAYLNSAAALAIALPLWALRPLRACR
;
A
#
# COMPACT_ATOMS: atom_id res chain seq x y z
N MET A 1 -19.25 16.81 2.67
CA MET A 1 -18.06 16.13 3.23
C MET A 1 -18.00 14.64 2.90
N GLN A 2 -19.05 13.83 3.13
CA GLN A 2 -19.03 12.37 2.88
C GLN A 2 -18.64 11.97 1.45
N THR A 3 -19.13 12.69 0.43
CA THR A 3 -18.75 12.46 -0.98
C THR A 3 -17.25 12.70 -1.23
N LEU A 4 -16.65 13.69 -0.56
CA LEU A 4 -15.22 13.98 -0.68
C LEU A 4 -14.39 12.87 -0.03
N LEU A 5 -14.76 12.42 1.18
CA LEU A 5 -14.10 11.30 1.85
C LEU A 5 -14.14 10.02 0.99
N TYR A 6 -15.30 9.72 0.40
CA TYR A 6 -15.46 8.58 -0.49
C TYR A 6 -14.59 8.69 -1.75
N ARG A 7 -14.61 9.85 -2.43
CA ARG A 7 -13.77 10.09 -3.62
C ARG A 7 -12.28 10.04 -3.30
N TRP A 8 -11.87 10.57 -2.15
CA TRP A 8 -10.51 10.49 -1.67
C TRP A 8 -10.07 9.05 -1.45
N LEU A 9 -10.87 8.26 -0.72
CA LEU A 9 -10.56 6.85 -0.47
C LEU A 9 -10.52 6.07 -1.80
N LEU A 10 -11.45 6.29 -2.73
CA LEU A 10 -11.37 5.69 -4.06
C LEU A 10 -10.10 6.08 -4.81
N LEU A 11 -9.73 7.37 -4.78
CA LEU A 11 -8.49 7.85 -5.39
C LEU A 11 -7.29 7.14 -4.79
N VAL A 12 -7.21 6.99 -3.47
CA VAL A 12 -6.14 6.25 -2.79
C VAL A 12 -6.12 4.79 -3.27
N GLY A 13 -7.26 4.11 -3.31
CA GLY A 13 -7.36 2.72 -3.79
C GLY A 13 -6.90 2.55 -5.24
N LEU A 14 -7.37 3.41 -6.14
CA LEU A 14 -6.97 3.40 -7.55
C LEU A 14 -5.50 3.76 -7.73
N SER A 15 -4.96 4.68 -6.95
CA SER A 15 -3.53 4.99 -6.93
C SER A 15 -2.70 3.78 -6.52
N HIS A 16 -3.16 2.93 -5.58
CA HIS A 16 -2.48 1.68 -5.27
C HIS A 16 -2.53 0.67 -6.43
N VAL A 17 -3.65 0.61 -7.17
CA VAL A 17 -3.73 -0.20 -8.39
C VAL A 17 -2.66 0.24 -9.40
N VAL A 18 -2.64 1.54 -9.71
CA VAL A 18 -1.68 2.11 -10.66
C VAL A 18 -0.26 1.92 -10.16
N LEU A 19 0.03 2.21 -8.89
CA LEU A 19 1.34 2.07 -8.29
C LEU A 19 1.82 0.61 -8.33
N GLY A 20 0.96 -0.35 -8.01
CA GLY A 20 1.30 -1.77 -8.05
C GLY A 20 1.62 -2.26 -9.46
N VAL A 21 0.83 -1.82 -10.46
CA VAL A 21 1.12 -2.12 -11.88
C VAL A 21 2.44 -1.47 -12.30
N VAL A 22 2.66 -0.20 -11.98
CA VAL A 22 3.92 0.50 -12.29
C VAL A 22 5.10 -0.23 -11.62
N LEU A 23 4.99 -0.61 -10.35
CA LEU A 23 6.02 -1.36 -9.64
C LEU A 23 6.33 -2.69 -10.34
N ALA A 24 5.31 -3.44 -10.77
CA ALA A 24 5.51 -4.72 -11.44
C ALA A 24 6.36 -4.63 -12.73
N PHE A 25 6.22 -3.53 -13.47
CA PHE A 25 6.88 -3.38 -14.78
C PHE A 25 8.09 -2.42 -14.79
N ALA A 26 8.13 -1.45 -13.88
CA ALA A 26 9.13 -0.38 -13.89
C ALA A 26 10.36 -0.67 -13.01
N VAL A 27 10.37 -1.77 -12.24
CA VAL A 27 11.46 -2.09 -11.30
C VAL A 27 12.81 -2.30 -11.97
N HIS A 28 12.89 -2.52 -13.28
CA HIS A 28 14.15 -2.61 -14.03
C HIS A 28 14.55 -1.32 -14.76
N LEU A 29 13.74 -0.25 -14.67
CA LEU A 29 14.09 1.02 -15.30
C LEU A 29 15.25 1.72 -14.57
N PRO A 30 16.09 2.49 -15.29
CA PRO A 30 17.18 3.24 -14.67
C PRO A 30 16.72 4.22 -13.58
N LEU A 31 15.51 4.77 -13.71
CA LEU A 31 14.93 5.72 -12.76
C LEU A 31 14.78 5.14 -11.34
N THR A 32 14.66 3.83 -11.19
CA THR A 32 14.49 3.18 -9.88
C THR A 32 15.82 2.83 -9.21
N GLN A 33 16.96 3.08 -9.86
CA GLN A 33 18.29 2.72 -9.34
C GLN A 33 18.53 3.27 -7.93
N ALA A 34 18.28 4.56 -7.69
CA ALA A 34 18.50 5.18 -6.39
C ALA A 34 17.71 4.50 -5.26
N TYR A 35 16.50 4.02 -5.56
CA TYR A 35 15.69 3.28 -4.60
C TYR A 35 16.29 1.90 -4.29
N PHE A 36 16.80 1.18 -5.29
CA PHE A 36 17.44 -0.10 -5.08
C PHE A 36 18.81 0.01 -4.41
N ASP A 37 19.56 1.09 -4.65
CA ASP A 37 20.80 1.38 -3.94
C ASP A 37 20.53 1.64 -2.46
N TYR A 38 19.45 2.38 -2.15
CA TYR A 38 18.97 2.57 -0.78
C TYR A 38 18.59 1.25 -0.09
N LEU A 39 17.84 0.37 -0.78
CA LEU A 39 17.48 -0.94 -0.24
C LEU A 39 18.71 -1.82 0.02
N HIS A 40 19.70 -1.78 -0.87
CA HIS A 40 20.91 -2.58 -0.69
C HIS A 40 21.78 -2.06 0.47
N ALA A 41 21.86 -0.74 0.62
CA ALA A 41 22.66 -0.11 1.67
C ALA A 41 22.21 -0.49 3.09
N SER A 42 20.97 -0.95 3.27
CA SER A 42 20.50 -1.40 4.59
C SER A 42 21.04 -2.76 5.01
N VAL A 43 21.55 -3.57 4.06
CA VAL A 43 22.06 -4.92 4.33
C VAL A 43 23.54 -5.08 4.06
N SER A 44 24.16 -4.21 3.25
CA SER A 44 25.58 -4.28 2.92
C SER A 44 26.16 -2.94 2.44
N ALA A 45 27.38 -2.65 2.87
CA ALA A 45 28.17 -1.49 2.40
C ALA A 45 28.97 -1.76 1.12
N ALA A 46 29.09 -3.03 0.70
CA ALA A 46 29.73 -3.39 -0.57
C ALA A 46 28.76 -3.13 -1.74
N PRO A 47 29.24 -2.83 -2.96
CA PRO A 47 28.36 -2.73 -4.12
C PRO A 47 27.71 -4.10 -4.43
N PRO A 48 26.42 -4.14 -4.81
CA PRO A 48 25.76 -5.39 -5.19
C PRO A 48 26.37 -5.98 -6.47
N SER A 49 26.42 -7.30 -6.56
CA SER A 49 26.62 -7.95 -7.86
C SER A 49 25.41 -7.71 -8.77
N ALA A 50 25.62 -7.76 -10.09
CA ALA A 50 24.54 -7.59 -11.06
C ALA A 50 23.41 -8.63 -10.85
N GLU A 51 23.78 -9.87 -10.53
CA GLU A 51 22.82 -10.95 -10.23
C GLU A 51 22.00 -10.66 -8.97
N HIS A 52 22.64 -10.20 -7.89
CA HIS A 52 21.96 -9.83 -6.66
C HIS A 52 20.99 -8.67 -6.90
N GLN A 53 21.42 -7.65 -7.66
CA GLN A 53 20.57 -6.51 -7.99
C GLN A 53 19.37 -6.92 -8.87
N ALA A 54 19.58 -7.82 -9.84
CA ALA A 54 18.49 -8.35 -10.65
C ALA A 54 17.48 -9.14 -9.83
N LEU A 55 17.96 -9.97 -8.88
CA LEU A 55 17.10 -10.72 -7.96
C LEU A 55 16.30 -9.78 -7.05
N LEU A 56 16.95 -8.81 -6.41
CA LEU A 56 16.30 -7.83 -5.54
C LEU A 56 15.21 -7.05 -6.28
N ARG A 57 15.51 -6.57 -7.49
CA ARG A 57 14.53 -5.89 -8.36
C ARG A 57 13.35 -6.79 -8.70
N THR A 58 13.60 -8.05 -9.02
CA THR A 58 12.56 -9.04 -9.30
C THR A 58 11.68 -9.25 -8.07
N MET A 59 12.27 -9.45 -6.89
CA MET A 59 11.52 -9.66 -5.65
C MET A 59 10.65 -8.45 -5.30
N VAL A 60 11.17 -7.23 -5.44
CA VAL A 60 10.37 -6.01 -5.26
C VAL A 60 9.25 -5.90 -6.30
N GLY A 61 9.53 -6.26 -7.56
CA GLY A 61 8.52 -6.28 -8.63
C GLY A 61 7.35 -7.21 -8.34
N LEU A 62 7.59 -8.35 -7.69
CA LEU A 62 6.55 -9.30 -7.28
C LEU A 62 5.58 -8.73 -6.23
N PHE A 63 5.94 -7.67 -5.51
CA PHE A 63 4.99 -6.96 -4.65
C PHE A 63 4.00 -6.11 -5.45
N GLY A 64 4.34 -5.72 -6.68
CA GLY A 64 3.49 -4.90 -7.53
C GLY A 64 2.07 -5.46 -7.71
N PRO A 65 1.90 -6.72 -8.17
CA PRO A 65 0.58 -7.35 -8.28
C PRO A 65 -0.17 -7.45 -6.94
N THR A 66 0.54 -7.67 -5.83
CA THR A 66 -0.04 -7.69 -4.48
C THR A 66 -0.59 -6.32 -4.08
N VAL A 67 0.18 -5.26 -4.27
CA VAL A 67 -0.28 -3.87 -4.02
C VAL A 67 -1.46 -3.52 -4.91
N ALA A 68 -1.42 -3.92 -6.19
CA ALA A 68 -2.49 -3.62 -7.14
C ALA A 68 -3.79 -4.35 -6.78
N SER A 69 -3.71 -5.65 -6.48
CA SER A 69 -4.86 -6.44 -6.05
C SER A 69 -5.47 -5.93 -4.75
N TRP A 70 -4.64 -5.50 -3.79
CA TRP A 70 -5.10 -4.87 -2.55
C TRP A 70 -5.88 -3.59 -2.83
N GLY A 71 -5.35 -2.70 -3.66
CA GLY A 71 -6.01 -1.46 -4.07
C GLY A 71 -7.36 -1.70 -4.76
N LEU A 72 -7.44 -2.73 -5.60
CA LEU A 72 -8.67 -3.13 -6.28
C LEU A 72 -9.72 -3.66 -5.30
N LEU A 73 -9.34 -4.60 -4.42
CA LEU A 73 -10.23 -5.17 -3.41
C LEU A 73 -10.72 -4.10 -2.43
N PHE A 74 -9.83 -3.21 -1.98
CA PHE A 74 -10.17 -2.07 -1.13
C PHE A 74 -11.19 -1.16 -1.82
N SER A 75 -10.98 -0.82 -3.09
CA SER A 75 -11.91 0.02 -3.87
C SER A 75 -13.30 -0.62 -3.99
N LEU A 76 -13.36 -1.93 -4.25
CA LEU A 76 -14.62 -2.68 -4.30
C LEU A 76 -15.34 -2.68 -2.95
N LEU A 77 -14.63 -3.03 -1.87
CA LEU A 77 -15.19 -3.04 -0.52
C LEU A 77 -15.71 -1.66 -0.11
N LEU A 78 -15.01 -0.60 -0.49
CA LEU A 78 -15.44 0.77 -0.24
C LEU A 78 -16.75 1.12 -0.96
N VAL A 79 -16.89 0.72 -2.24
CA VAL A 79 -18.14 0.86 -3.01
C VAL A 79 -19.28 0.10 -2.31
N LEU A 80 -19.03 -1.16 -1.94
CA LEU A 80 -20.03 -2.01 -1.28
C LEU A 80 -20.44 -1.44 0.08
N TYR A 81 -19.49 -0.98 0.89
CA TYR A 81 -19.75 -0.32 2.16
C TYR A 81 -20.58 0.95 1.95
N ARG A 82 -20.21 1.78 0.97
CA ARG A 82 -20.92 3.03 0.72
C ARG A 82 -22.37 2.80 0.30
N GLN A 83 -22.62 1.78 -0.51
CA GLN A 83 -23.96 1.47 -1.04
C GLN A 83 -24.85 0.72 -0.04
N HIS A 84 -24.31 -0.32 0.62
CA HIS A 84 -25.09 -1.28 1.38
C HIS A 84 -24.88 -1.15 2.90
N GLY A 85 -23.76 -0.61 3.34
CA GLY A 85 -23.52 -0.34 4.77
C GLY A 85 -23.40 -1.57 5.66
N HIS A 86 -23.04 -2.74 5.10
CA HIS A 86 -22.76 -3.93 5.90
C HIS A 86 -21.73 -3.62 7.00
N TRP A 87 -22.11 -3.93 8.24
CA TRP A 87 -21.35 -3.54 9.43
C TRP A 87 -19.95 -4.14 9.48
N GLN A 88 -19.73 -5.30 8.83
CA GLN A 88 -18.46 -6.02 8.83
C GLN A 88 -17.39 -5.37 7.94
N ILE A 89 -17.78 -4.69 6.86
CA ILE A 89 -16.82 -4.24 5.83
C ILE A 89 -15.81 -3.24 6.42
N LYS A 90 -16.30 -2.21 7.12
CA LYS A 90 -15.43 -1.16 7.65
C LYS A 90 -14.44 -1.69 8.70
N PRO A 91 -14.86 -2.48 9.72
CA PRO A 91 -13.94 -3.17 10.62
C PRO A 91 -12.94 -4.07 9.90
N THR A 92 -13.35 -4.82 8.87
CA THR A 92 -12.43 -5.67 8.09
C THR A 92 -11.37 -4.86 7.36
N ILE A 93 -11.74 -3.72 6.76
CA ILE A 93 -10.76 -2.82 6.12
C ILE A 93 -9.78 -2.29 7.17
N PHE A 94 -10.25 -1.88 8.36
CA PHE A 94 -9.35 -1.45 9.44
C PHE A 94 -8.41 -2.56 9.91
N ALA A 95 -8.93 -3.79 10.09
CA ALA A 95 -8.12 -4.92 10.50
C ALA A 95 -7.04 -5.25 9.45
N ALA A 96 -7.40 -5.27 8.17
CA ALA A 96 -6.44 -5.46 7.07
C ALA A 96 -5.37 -4.36 7.04
N LEU A 97 -5.78 -3.10 7.23
CA LEU A 97 -4.87 -1.96 7.26
C LEU A 97 -3.90 -2.03 8.44
N LEU A 98 -4.39 -2.38 9.63
CA LEU A 98 -3.57 -2.54 10.82
C LEU A 98 -2.59 -3.70 10.68
N LEU A 99 -3.06 -4.85 10.21
CA LEU A 99 -2.21 -6.01 9.99
C LEU A 99 -1.06 -5.67 9.04
N TRP A 100 -1.37 -5.07 7.89
CA TRP A 100 -0.36 -4.66 6.92
C TRP A 100 0.59 -3.60 7.51
N CYS A 101 0.05 -2.49 8.03
CA CYS A 101 0.88 -1.37 8.49
C CYS A 101 1.81 -1.78 9.64
N VAL A 102 1.35 -2.60 10.58
CA VAL A 102 2.16 -3.06 11.72
C VAL A 102 3.25 -4.01 11.23
N LEU A 103 2.92 -5.02 10.43
CA LEU A 103 3.90 -6.00 9.97
C LEU A 103 4.96 -5.36 9.07
N ASP A 104 4.52 -4.59 8.08
CA ASP A 104 5.41 -3.99 7.08
C ASP A 104 6.32 -2.92 7.69
N SER A 105 5.79 -2.10 8.61
CA SER A 105 6.60 -1.10 9.33
C SER A 105 7.55 -1.74 10.35
N SER A 106 7.17 -2.84 11.00
CA SER A 106 8.05 -3.56 11.93
C SER A 106 9.24 -4.18 11.19
N ILE A 107 8.99 -4.81 10.04
CA ILE A 107 10.06 -5.34 9.18
C ILE A 107 10.94 -4.20 8.68
N SER A 108 10.34 -3.10 8.22
CA SER A 108 11.09 -1.93 7.74
C SER A 108 12.00 -1.35 8.83
N ALA A 109 11.50 -1.18 10.05
CA ALA A 109 12.30 -0.68 11.17
C ALA A 109 13.42 -1.64 11.56
N TYR A 110 13.18 -2.95 11.51
CA TYR A 110 14.19 -3.97 11.81
C TYR A 110 15.38 -3.91 10.84
N PHE A 111 15.14 -3.58 9.56
CA PHE A 111 16.17 -3.41 8.53
C PHE A 111 16.56 -1.94 8.30
N ASP A 112 16.31 -1.03 9.24
CA ASP A 112 16.62 0.41 9.11
C ASP A 112 16.05 1.11 7.85
N LEU A 113 14.99 0.55 7.27
CA LEU A 113 14.29 1.09 6.11
C LEU A 113 13.26 2.18 6.51
N TRP A 114 13.73 3.23 7.19
CA TRP A 114 12.86 4.27 7.77
C TRP A 114 11.96 4.97 6.74
N LEU A 115 12.41 5.14 5.49
CA LEU A 115 11.57 5.67 4.41
C LEU A 115 10.28 4.85 4.25
N HIS A 116 10.37 3.51 4.31
CA HIS A 116 9.21 2.64 4.17
C HIS A 116 8.28 2.78 5.38
N ALA A 117 8.83 2.80 6.60
CA ALA A 117 8.03 2.98 7.81
C ALA A 117 7.23 4.31 7.78
N TYR A 118 7.82 5.40 7.28
CA TYR A 118 7.12 6.67 7.10
C TYR A 118 6.06 6.62 6.00
N LEU A 119 6.38 6.04 4.84
CA LEU A 119 5.42 5.90 3.73
C LEU A 119 4.22 5.03 4.14
N ASN A 120 4.46 3.93 4.86
CA ASN A 120 3.43 3.06 5.39
C ASN A 120 2.51 3.79 6.36
N SER A 121 3.08 4.56 7.29
CA SER A 121 2.33 5.37 8.24
C SER A 121 1.49 6.44 7.52
N ALA A 122 2.05 7.11 6.52
CA ALA A 122 1.34 8.11 5.73
C ALA A 122 0.17 7.50 4.96
N ALA A 123 0.38 6.35 4.29
CA ALA A 123 -0.67 5.63 3.58
C ALA A 123 -1.77 5.15 4.54
N ALA A 124 -1.39 4.59 5.69
CA ALA A 124 -2.32 4.14 6.70
C ALA A 124 -3.18 5.28 7.23
N LEU A 125 -2.60 6.44 7.54
CA LEU A 125 -3.35 7.62 7.99
C LEU A 125 -4.25 8.19 6.88
N ALA A 126 -3.76 8.22 5.64
CA ALA A 126 -4.53 8.65 4.47
C ALA A 126 -5.76 7.80 4.19
N ILE A 127 -5.80 6.55 4.69
CA ILE A 127 -6.95 5.66 4.62
C ILE A 127 -7.78 5.71 5.91
N ALA A 128 -7.15 5.50 7.06
CA ALA A 128 -7.81 5.32 8.36
C ALA A 128 -8.64 6.53 8.76
N LEU A 129 -8.09 7.74 8.63
CA LEU A 129 -8.78 8.98 9.04
C LEU A 129 -10.06 9.23 8.22
N PRO A 130 -10.02 9.25 6.87
CA PRO A 130 -11.24 9.44 6.09
C PRO A 130 -12.20 8.25 6.19
N LEU A 131 -11.70 7.02 6.31
CA LEU A 131 -12.54 5.83 6.48
C LEU A 131 -13.30 5.87 7.82
N TRP A 132 -12.65 6.32 8.90
CA TRP A 132 -13.26 6.49 10.21
C TRP A 132 -14.48 7.42 10.13
N ALA A 133 -14.33 8.55 9.43
CA ALA A 133 -15.39 9.53 9.25
C ALA A 133 -16.44 9.14 8.17
N LEU A 134 -16.11 8.20 7.29
CA LEU A 134 -17.02 7.73 6.24
C LEU A 134 -18.20 6.95 6.85
N ARG A 135 -19.40 7.29 6.40
CA ARG A 135 -20.66 6.60 6.73
C ARG A 135 -21.23 5.94 5.48
N PRO A 136 -22.06 4.90 5.59
CA PRO A 136 -22.76 4.35 4.44
C PRO A 136 -23.91 5.27 4.01
N LEU A 137 -24.43 5.08 2.79
CA LEU A 137 -25.64 5.78 2.31
C LEU A 137 -26.92 5.17 2.90
N ARG A 138 -26.92 3.85 3.09
CA ARG A 138 -27.99 3.09 3.74
C ARG A 138 -27.36 2.36 4.92
N ALA A 139 -27.95 2.50 6.11
CA ALA A 139 -27.59 1.64 7.22
C ALA A 139 -28.20 0.25 6.96
N CYS A 140 -27.37 -0.78 6.85
CA CYS A 140 -27.86 -2.14 6.96
C CYS A 140 -28.39 -2.34 8.38
N ARG A 141 -29.62 -2.85 8.51
CA ARG A 141 -30.11 -3.41 9.77
C ARG A 141 -29.31 -4.65 10.12
#